data_AF-I2MX69-F1
#
_entry.id   AF-I2MX69-F1
#
_cell.length_a   1.000
_cell.length_b   1.000
_cell.length_c   1.000
_cell.angle_alpha   90.00
_cell.angle_beta   90.00
_cell.angle_gamma   90.00
#
_symmetry.space_group_name_H-M   'P 1'
#
loop_
_entity.id
_entity.type
_entity.pdbx_description
1 polymer ?
#
loop_
_entity_poly.entity_id
_entity_poly.type
_entity_poly.pdbx_seq_one_letter_code
_entity_poly.pdbx_strand_id
1 'polypeptide(L)'
;MTERPPQRIPNRQLAALIAEAGFSNAGLARRVDQLGLEHGLDLRYDKTSVTRWLRGQQPRGTTPALIAEVFTRRLGRRLSAQDLGLDACAPVYAGLEFAATPEEAVEIVGGLWRKDSGSHAELRKIAFTPAGLVVPSRDWLIGRADERVGRGDPTPGTGPGGPRVPVQGGSGVPRQRTADRITERAPGQRVSSGDIAALRSVGELFRTIDNAYGGGHARQALVRYLEHEAEPMLRGTYGEVTGRRLFGAVADLTRLAGWTSYDIAAHGLAQRYFVQALRLAQAAGDRAYGSYVLVTMSRQAVYLGHGREAVQLTRVAQQGLGPSAPPVVQSLLHAVEARGHGVLGEARACTASLVRAERALESARSGDEVPHWARFFDEAQLADEFGHCYRDLQQYRPAVQHAERSLQLRPHGPARSRLFCRVVLATARLGLGELDQACALGAEAALQASEMRSVRALEYVRDFERRLEPYREAAAVRTYRERVAALG
;
A
#
# COMPACT_ATOMS: atom_id res chain seq x y z
N MET A 1 -2.49 46.31 -16.40
CA MET A 1 -3.90 46.08 -16.00
C MET A 1 -3.91 44.88 -15.08
N THR A 2 -4.09 45.10 -13.79
CA THR A 2 -4.19 44.04 -12.78
C THR A 2 -5.53 43.34 -12.97
N GLU A 3 -5.52 42.08 -13.43
CA GLU A 3 -6.73 41.26 -13.54
C GLU A 3 -7.44 41.22 -12.18
N ARG A 4 -8.70 41.66 -12.14
CA ARG A 4 -9.55 41.51 -10.97
C ARG A 4 -9.67 40.01 -10.67
N PRO A 5 -9.39 39.55 -9.44
CA PRO A 5 -9.58 38.15 -9.09
C PRO A 5 -11.06 37.76 -9.33
N PRO A 6 -11.33 36.54 -9.84
CA PRO A 6 -12.67 36.12 -10.17
C PRO A 6 -13.60 36.25 -8.95
N GLN A 7 -14.77 36.84 -9.16
CA GLN A 7 -15.79 37.03 -8.14
C GLN A 7 -16.24 35.66 -7.63
N ARG A 8 -15.88 35.31 -6.39
CA ARG A 8 -16.21 34.01 -5.80
C ARG A 8 -17.69 33.97 -5.42
N ILE A 9 -18.41 32.96 -5.92
CA ILE A 9 -19.83 32.76 -5.61
C ILE A 9 -19.94 32.23 -4.17
N PRO A 10 -20.75 32.85 -3.28
CA PRO A 10 -20.97 32.34 -1.93
C PRO A 10 -21.57 30.92 -1.93
N ASN A 11 -21.03 30.05 -1.08
CA ASN A 11 -21.49 28.67 -0.97
C ASN A 11 -22.76 28.59 -0.09
N ARG A 12 -23.93 28.67 -0.73
CA ARG A 12 -25.24 28.62 -0.07
C ARG A 12 -25.59 27.24 0.49
N GLN A 13 -25.08 26.16 -0.13
CA GLN A 13 -25.34 24.78 0.31
C GLN A 13 -24.66 24.51 1.66
N LEU A 14 -23.38 24.86 1.79
CA LEU A 14 -22.66 24.78 3.06
C LEU A 14 -23.33 25.64 4.15
N ALA A 15 -23.78 26.85 3.80
CA ALA A 15 -24.47 27.72 4.75
C ALA A 15 -25.76 27.09 5.30
N ALA A 16 -26.57 26.49 4.43
CA ALA A 16 -27.80 25.80 4.82
C ALA A 16 -27.53 24.61 5.75
N LEU A 17 -26.53 23.79 5.42
CA LEU A 17 -26.17 22.62 6.23
C LEU A 17 -25.57 23.03 7.59
N ILE A 18 -24.77 24.10 7.66
CA ILE A 18 -24.29 24.65 8.95
C ILE A 18 -25.47 25.01 9.86
N ALA A 19 -26.49 25.67 9.31
CA ALA A 19 -27.69 26.04 10.06
C ALA A 19 -28.49 24.81 10.50
N GLU A 20 -28.72 23.85 9.60
CA GLU A 20 -29.43 22.59 9.88
C GLU A 20 -28.73 21.77 10.99
N ALA A 21 -27.41 21.65 10.93
CA ALA A 21 -26.61 20.90 11.90
C ALA A 21 -26.46 21.61 13.26
N GLY A 22 -26.82 22.89 13.34
CA GLY A 22 -26.62 23.74 14.51
C GLY A 22 -25.14 24.01 14.82
N PHE A 23 -24.29 24.10 13.81
CA PHE A 23 -22.87 24.37 13.99
C PHE A 23 -22.58 25.87 14.01
N SER A 24 -21.69 26.30 14.91
CA SER A 24 -20.99 27.57 14.74
C SER A 24 -19.78 27.38 13.83
N ASN A 25 -19.31 28.44 13.16
CA ASN A 25 -18.11 28.35 12.29
C ASN A 25 -16.88 27.81 13.06
N ALA A 26 -16.67 28.27 14.29
CA ALA A 26 -15.61 27.73 15.15
C ALA A 26 -15.86 26.28 15.58
N GLY A 27 -17.13 25.90 15.78
CA GLY A 27 -17.54 24.53 16.13
C GLY A 27 -17.37 23.54 14.97
N LEU A 28 -17.61 23.96 13.73
CA LEU A 28 -17.35 23.18 12.54
C LEU A 28 -15.83 23.00 12.35
N ALA A 29 -15.05 24.08 12.41
CA ALA A 29 -13.59 24.02 12.24
C ALA A 29 -12.94 23.04 13.22
N ARG A 30 -13.28 23.13 14.52
CA ARG A 30 -12.78 22.19 15.53
C ARG A 30 -13.14 20.73 15.27
N ARG A 31 -14.34 20.45 14.75
CA ARG A 31 -14.75 19.08 14.39
C ARG A 31 -14.03 18.56 13.17
N VAL A 32 -13.78 19.43 12.18
CA VAL A 32 -12.97 19.08 11.00
C VAL A 32 -11.53 18.80 11.41
N ASP A 33 -10.95 19.59 12.31
CA ASP A 33 -9.60 19.34 12.84
C ASP A 33 -9.54 18.07 13.68
N GLN A 34 -10.53 17.85 14.56
CA GLN A 34 -10.64 16.62 15.35
C GLN A 34 -10.77 15.39 14.46
N LEU A 35 -11.63 15.45 13.44
CA LEU A 35 -11.75 14.39 12.46
C LEU A 35 -10.47 14.25 11.62
N GLY A 36 -9.82 15.35 11.27
CA GLY A 36 -8.49 15.35 10.66
C GLY A 36 -7.50 14.53 11.48
N LEU A 37 -7.43 14.78 12.79
CA LEU A 37 -6.59 14.05 13.73
C LEU A 37 -6.96 12.56 13.82
N GLU A 38 -8.24 12.21 13.89
CA GLU A 38 -8.72 10.81 13.81
C GLU A 38 -8.24 10.11 12.53
N HIS A 39 -8.08 10.88 11.46
CA HIS A 39 -7.60 10.43 10.17
C HIS A 39 -6.09 10.64 9.95
N GLY A 40 -5.33 11.02 10.98
CA GLY A 40 -3.88 11.20 10.91
C GLY A 40 -3.41 12.46 10.17
N LEU A 41 -4.29 13.46 10.01
CA LEU A 41 -4.02 14.73 9.35
C LEU A 41 -3.79 15.83 10.40
N ASP A 42 -2.66 16.53 10.34
CA ASP A 42 -2.43 17.77 11.11
C ASP A 42 -3.13 18.93 10.39
N LEU A 43 -4.41 19.14 10.72
CA LEU A 43 -5.22 20.25 10.24
C LEU A 43 -5.33 21.31 11.33
N ARG A 44 -5.32 22.58 10.92
CA ARG A 44 -5.42 23.74 11.81
C ARG A 44 -6.40 24.75 11.27
N TYR A 45 -7.65 24.34 11.11
CA TYR A 45 -8.71 25.22 10.64
C TYR A 45 -9.33 26.00 11.79
N ASP A 46 -9.71 27.23 11.48
CA ASP A 46 -10.34 28.15 12.42
C ASP A 46 -11.68 28.67 11.85
N LYS A 47 -12.36 29.53 12.61
CA LYS A 47 -13.60 30.19 12.15
C LYS A 47 -13.41 30.95 10.83
N THR A 48 -12.21 31.49 10.61
CA THR A 48 -11.87 32.26 9.42
C THR A 48 -11.81 31.37 8.19
N SER A 49 -11.30 30.15 8.34
CA SER A 49 -11.26 29.12 7.30
C SER A 49 -12.66 28.77 6.82
N VAL A 50 -13.59 28.50 7.75
CA VAL A 50 -15.00 28.24 7.44
C VAL A 50 -15.66 29.45 6.78
N THR A 51 -15.35 30.66 7.24
CA THR A 51 -15.86 31.89 6.63
C THR A 51 -15.37 32.05 5.19
N ARG A 52 -14.14 31.64 4.88
CA ARG A 52 -13.62 31.61 3.51
C ARG A 52 -14.34 30.57 2.66
N TRP A 53 -14.65 29.39 3.20
CA TRP A 53 -15.43 28.37 2.49
C TRP A 53 -16.84 28.85 2.14
N LEU A 54 -17.51 29.52 3.08
CA LEU A 54 -18.81 30.16 2.86
C LEU A 54 -18.75 31.25 1.78
N ARG A 55 -17.61 31.94 1.61
CA ARG A 55 -17.35 32.91 0.54
C ARG A 55 -16.91 32.25 -0.78
N GLY A 56 -17.03 30.93 -0.90
CA GLY A 56 -16.73 30.19 -2.14
C GLY A 56 -15.27 29.77 -2.30
N GLN A 57 -14.42 29.89 -1.26
CA GLN A 57 -13.08 29.30 -1.32
C GLN A 57 -13.17 27.78 -1.15
N GLN A 58 -12.66 27.04 -2.13
CA GLN A 58 -12.61 25.58 -2.02
C GLN A 58 -11.51 25.13 -1.03
N PRO A 59 -11.85 24.30 -0.02
CA PRO A 59 -10.84 23.61 0.78
C PRO A 59 -10.08 22.60 -0.07
N ARG A 60 -8.79 22.42 0.21
CA ARG A 60 -7.90 21.56 -0.60
C ARG A 60 -7.78 20.15 -0.02
N GLY A 61 -7.31 19.23 -0.85
CA GLY A 61 -7.01 17.85 -0.44
C GLY A 61 -8.26 17.10 0.02
N THR A 62 -8.17 16.39 1.14
CA THR A 62 -9.27 15.59 1.72
C THR A 62 -10.24 16.38 2.58
N THR A 63 -9.98 17.67 2.80
CA THR A 63 -10.81 18.52 3.66
C THR A 63 -12.28 18.57 3.22
N PRO A 64 -12.64 18.67 1.91
CA PRO A 64 -14.04 18.59 1.50
C PRO A 64 -14.77 17.32 1.97
N ALA A 65 -14.08 16.16 1.93
CA ALA A 65 -14.65 14.89 2.38
C ALA A 65 -14.77 14.82 3.91
N LEU A 66 -13.81 15.38 4.66
CA LEU A 66 -13.90 15.48 6.12
C LEU A 66 -15.05 16.38 6.56
N ILE A 67 -15.25 17.52 5.89
CA ILE A 67 -16.39 18.40 6.17
C ILE A 67 -17.68 17.61 5.94
N ALA A 68 -17.83 16.92 4.81
CA ALA A 68 -19.01 16.10 4.51
C ALA A 68 -19.25 14.99 5.54
N GLU A 69 -18.19 14.33 6.03
CA GLU A 69 -18.26 13.33 7.10
C GLU A 69 -18.71 13.93 8.44
N VAL A 70 -18.22 15.12 8.81
CA VAL A 70 -18.69 15.83 10.02
C VAL A 70 -20.20 16.09 9.97
N PHE A 71 -20.73 16.50 8.81
CA PHE A 71 -22.17 16.67 8.64
C PHE A 71 -22.93 15.35 8.61
N THR A 72 -22.37 14.31 7.96
CA THR A 72 -22.96 12.97 7.92
C THR A 72 -23.15 12.41 9.33
N ARG A 73 -22.11 12.48 10.18
CA ARG A 73 -22.19 12.05 11.59
C ARG A 73 -23.21 12.85 12.40
N ARG A 74 -23.35 14.15 12.11
CA ARG A 74 -24.23 15.04 12.88
C ARG A 74 -25.70 14.91 12.48
N LEU A 75 -25.99 14.76 11.20
CA LEU A 75 -27.34 14.76 10.64
C LEU A 75 -27.91 13.35 10.46
N GLY A 76 -27.09 12.30 10.60
CA GLY A 76 -27.54 10.91 10.49
C GLY A 76 -27.91 10.49 9.06
N ARG A 77 -27.53 11.27 8.05
CA ARG A 77 -27.73 10.97 6.61
C ARG A 77 -26.43 11.15 5.86
N ARG A 78 -26.17 10.29 4.87
CA ARG A 78 -24.95 10.34 4.06
C ARG A 78 -24.93 11.61 3.21
N LEU A 79 -23.88 12.41 3.37
CA LEU A 79 -23.62 13.61 2.59
C LEU A 79 -22.24 13.52 1.93
N SER A 80 -22.16 13.96 0.68
CA SER A 80 -20.94 14.06 -0.11
C SER A 80 -20.43 15.50 -0.14
N ALA A 81 -19.16 15.73 -0.51
CA ALA A 81 -18.62 17.08 -0.67
C ALA A 81 -19.45 17.93 -1.66
N GLN A 82 -20.03 17.29 -2.69
CA GLN A 82 -20.88 17.94 -3.68
C GLN A 82 -22.21 18.42 -3.07
N ASP A 83 -22.78 17.67 -2.12
CA ASP A 83 -24.00 18.08 -1.40
C ASP A 83 -23.78 19.35 -0.56
N LEU A 84 -22.52 19.63 -0.21
CA LEU A 84 -22.08 20.82 0.51
C LEU A 84 -21.64 21.95 -0.43
N GLY A 85 -21.70 21.79 -1.75
CA GLY A 85 -21.20 22.77 -2.72
C GLY A 85 -19.68 22.89 -2.74
N LEU A 86 -18.98 21.84 -2.31
CA LEU A 86 -17.52 21.74 -2.31
C LEU A 86 -17.05 20.86 -3.47
N ASP A 87 -15.80 21.06 -3.88
CA ASP A 87 -15.18 20.29 -4.94
C ASP A 87 -15.26 18.79 -4.63
N ALA A 88 -15.62 18.00 -5.65
CA ALA A 88 -15.74 16.57 -5.55
C ALA A 88 -14.37 15.96 -5.17
N CYS A 89 -14.33 15.33 -4.00
CA CYS A 89 -13.22 14.49 -3.56
C CYS A 89 -13.77 13.10 -3.29
N ALA A 90 -13.00 12.05 -3.58
CA ALA A 90 -13.42 10.69 -3.23
C ALA A 90 -13.72 10.63 -1.72
N PRO A 91 -14.82 9.98 -1.28
CA PRO A 91 -15.08 9.79 0.15
C PRO A 91 -13.84 9.20 0.83
N VAL A 92 -13.54 9.63 2.06
CA VAL A 92 -12.30 9.24 2.76
C VAL A 92 -12.14 7.72 2.83
N TYR A 93 -13.26 6.99 2.89
CA TYR A 93 -13.32 5.53 2.95
C TYR A 93 -13.64 4.82 1.63
N ALA A 94 -13.93 5.51 0.54
CA ALA A 94 -14.25 4.84 -0.72
C ALA A 94 -13.05 4.02 -1.22
N GLY A 95 -13.22 2.73 -1.47
CA GLY A 95 -12.15 1.77 -1.81
C GLY A 95 -11.41 1.21 -0.60
N LEU A 96 -11.77 1.61 0.63
CA LEU A 96 -11.36 0.97 1.88
C LEU A 96 -12.45 0.02 2.42
N GLU A 97 -13.55 -0.16 1.69
CA GLU A 97 -14.54 -1.17 2.03
C GLU A 97 -13.93 -2.58 1.91
N PHE A 98 -14.17 -3.39 2.93
CA PHE A 98 -13.85 -4.82 2.91
C PHE A 98 -15.11 -5.57 2.46
N ALA A 99 -15.15 -5.95 1.19
CA ALA A 99 -16.35 -6.51 0.55
C ALA A 99 -16.91 -7.73 1.28
N ALA A 100 -18.23 -7.90 1.30
CA ALA A 100 -18.85 -9.07 1.90
C ALA A 100 -18.64 -10.32 1.02
N THR A 101 -18.71 -10.18 -0.31
CA THR A 101 -18.60 -11.30 -1.25
C THR A 101 -17.42 -11.15 -2.24
N PRO A 102 -16.95 -12.24 -2.87
CA PRO A 102 -15.95 -12.18 -3.93
C PRO A 102 -16.39 -11.34 -5.13
N GLU A 103 -17.67 -11.37 -5.49
CA GLU A 103 -18.21 -10.58 -6.61
C GLU A 103 -18.14 -9.08 -6.32
N GLU A 104 -18.53 -8.66 -5.11
CA GLU A 104 -18.41 -7.28 -4.69
C GLU A 104 -16.94 -6.84 -4.64
N ALA A 105 -16.03 -7.71 -4.18
CA ALA A 105 -14.59 -7.44 -4.21
C ALA A 105 -14.08 -7.17 -5.63
N VAL A 106 -14.53 -7.95 -6.62
CA VAL A 106 -14.18 -7.77 -8.04
C VAL A 106 -14.73 -6.44 -8.58
N GLU A 107 -15.95 -6.06 -8.22
CA GLU A 107 -16.53 -4.77 -8.63
C GLU A 107 -15.77 -3.57 -8.04
N ILE A 108 -15.43 -3.62 -6.75
CA ILE A 108 -14.70 -2.53 -6.07
C ILE A 108 -13.29 -2.40 -6.66
N VAL A 109 -12.55 -3.51 -6.79
CA VAL A 109 -11.16 -3.46 -7.27
C VAL A 109 -11.08 -3.09 -8.76
N GLY A 110 -11.99 -3.60 -9.60
CA GLY A 110 -12.08 -3.19 -11.01
C GLY A 110 -12.42 -1.71 -11.16
N GLY A 111 -13.33 -1.21 -10.33
CA GLY A 111 -13.64 0.22 -10.24
C GLY A 111 -12.44 1.07 -9.81
N LEU A 112 -11.58 0.55 -8.93
CA LEU A 112 -10.34 1.22 -8.52
C LEU A 112 -9.31 1.27 -9.65
N TRP A 113 -9.12 0.16 -10.38
CA TRP A 113 -8.18 0.10 -11.51
C TRP A 113 -8.57 1.07 -12.63
N ARG A 114 -9.84 1.05 -13.09
CA ARG A 114 -10.33 1.99 -14.12
C ARG A 114 -10.12 3.45 -13.76
N LYS A 115 -10.33 3.79 -12.48
CA LYS A 115 -10.14 5.17 -12.02
C LYS A 115 -8.66 5.57 -12.00
N ASP A 116 -7.74 4.64 -11.71
CA ASP A 116 -6.30 4.91 -11.62
C ASP A 116 -5.56 4.80 -12.96
N SER A 117 -6.04 3.97 -13.89
CA SER A 117 -5.51 3.86 -15.24
C SER A 117 -5.85 5.08 -16.11
N GLY A 118 -6.99 5.73 -15.83
CA GLY A 118 -7.40 6.99 -16.43
C GLY A 118 -6.54 8.19 -16.00
N SER A 119 -6.86 9.38 -16.53
CA SER A 119 -6.12 10.63 -16.22
C SER A 119 -6.47 11.24 -14.85
N HIS A 120 -7.07 10.48 -13.93
CA HIS A 120 -7.56 11.00 -12.65
C HIS A 120 -6.41 11.16 -11.63
N ALA A 121 -5.67 12.26 -11.76
CA ALA A 121 -4.66 12.67 -10.79
C ALA A 121 -5.19 12.77 -9.34
N GLU A 122 -6.50 12.90 -9.17
CA GLU A 122 -7.16 13.05 -7.87
C GLU A 122 -7.03 11.82 -6.96
N LEU A 123 -6.98 10.59 -7.49
CA LEU A 123 -6.79 9.40 -6.65
C LEU A 123 -5.44 9.42 -5.92
N ARG A 124 -4.41 9.98 -6.54
CA ARG A 124 -3.07 10.09 -5.96
C ARG A 124 -3.01 11.13 -4.85
N LYS A 125 -3.97 12.06 -4.80
CA LYS A 125 -4.10 13.08 -3.76
C LYS A 125 -4.91 12.61 -2.56
N ILE A 126 -5.50 11.41 -2.62
CA ILE A 126 -6.24 10.87 -1.47
C ILE A 126 -5.26 10.63 -0.32
N ALA A 127 -5.58 11.20 0.83
CA ALA A 127 -4.78 11.02 2.03
C ALA A 127 -4.89 9.59 2.57
N PHE A 128 -3.81 9.15 3.19
CA PHE A 128 -3.81 7.98 4.05
C PHE A 128 -4.67 8.23 5.30
N THR A 129 -5.26 7.19 5.87
CA THR A 129 -6.04 7.28 7.12
C THR A 129 -5.72 6.08 8.01
N PRO A 130 -5.09 6.25 9.19
CA PRO A 130 -4.78 5.14 10.10
C PRO A 130 -6.02 4.30 10.48
N ALA A 131 -7.15 4.96 10.77
CA ALA A 131 -8.41 4.32 11.09
C ALA A 131 -8.93 3.39 9.95
N GLY A 132 -8.55 3.66 8.70
CA GLY A 132 -8.90 2.86 7.53
C GLY A 132 -8.24 1.48 7.49
N LEU A 133 -7.30 1.21 8.40
CA LEU A 133 -6.64 -0.10 8.54
C LEU A 133 -7.37 -1.04 9.51
N VAL A 134 -8.20 -0.50 10.43
CA VAL A 134 -8.77 -1.27 11.55
C VAL A 134 -9.83 -2.25 11.09
N VAL A 135 -10.84 -1.77 10.35
CA VAL A 135 -11.97 -2.61 9.92
C VAL A 135 -11.50 -3.73 8.97
N PRO A 136 -10.74 -3.46 7.88
CA PRO A 136 -10.29 -4.52 6.99
C PRO A 136 -9.42 -5.58 7.66
N SER A 137 -8.51 -5.20 8.57
CA SER A 137 -7.65 -6.15 9.26
C SER A 137 -8.42 -7.02 10.25
N ARG A 138 -9.38 -6.44 10.99
CA ARG A 138 -10.30 -7.18 11.86
C ARG A 138 -11.17 -8.15 11.06
N ASP A 139 -11.80 -7.66 10.00
CA ASP A 139 -12.76 -8.45 9.21
C ASP A 139 -12.06 -9.60 8.50
N TRP A 140 -10.82 -9.39 8.03
CA TRP A 140 -9.99 -10.48 7.55
C TRP A 140 -9.65 -11.50 8.64
N LEU A 141 -9.28 -11.05 9.86
CA LEU A 141 -8.90 -11.96 10.95
C LEU A 141 -10.05 -12.88 11.37
N ILE A 142 -11.24 -12.32 11.56
CA ILE A 142 -12.42 -13.06 12.02
C ILE A 142 -13.17 -13.76 10.88
N GLY A 143 -13.08 -13.20 9.66
CA GLY A 143 -13.71 -13.73 8.46
C GLY A 143 -13.08 -15.03 8.05
N ARG A 144 -13.86 -15.98 7.54
CA ARG A 144 -13.35 -17.23 6.97
C ARG A 144 -13.04 -17.04 5.48
N ALA A 145 -12.31 -18.00 4.91
CA ALA A 145 -12.23 -18.08 3.46
C ALA A 145 -13.66 -18.16 2.88
N ASP A 146 -13.91 -17.46 1.79
CA ASP A 146 -15.22 -17.53 1.10
C ASP A 146 -15.54 -18.98 0.77
N GLU A 147 -16.81 -19.39 0.86
CA GLU A 147 -17.19 -20.79 0.63
C GLU A 147 -16.94 -21.22 -0.81
N ARG A 148 -17.15 -20.31 -1.78
CA ARG A 148 -16.98 -20.56 -3.20
C ARG A 148 -16.52 -19.30 -3.90
N VAL A 149 -15.61 -19.46 -4.86
CA VAL A 149 -15.21 -18.39 -5.81
C VAL A 149 -15.39 -18.80 -7.27
N GLY A 150 -15.55 -20.09 -7.57
CA GLY A 150 -15.72 -20.57 -8.95
C GLY A 150 -16.99 -20.03 -9.63
N ARG A 151 -16.85 -19.55 -10.87
CA ARG A 151 -17.92 -19.02 -11.73
C ARG A 151 -18.16 -19.88 -12.97
N GLY A 152 -19.42 -20.21 -13.24
CA GLY A 152 -19.85 -20.78 -14.54
C GLY A 152 -19.78 -22.30 -14.70
N ASP A 153 -19.25 -23.06 -13.75
CA ASP A 153 -19.43 -24.53 -13.71
C ASP A 153 -20.69 -24.88 -12.88
N PRO A 154 -21.63 -25.69 -13.42
CA PRO A 154 -22.77 -26.18 -12.64
C PRO A 154 -22.28 -27.04 -11.47
N THR A 155 -22.95 -26.92 -10.33
CA THR A 155 -22.75 -27.75 -9.15
C THR A 155 -22.82 -29.25 -9.52
N PRO A 156 -21.87 -30.09 -9.10
CA PRO A 156 -22.08 -31.54 -9.13
C PRO A 156 -23.03 -31.87 -7.97
N GLY A 157 -24.34 -31.74 -8.19
CA GLY A 157 -25.32 -32.07 -7.16
C GLY A 157 -26.67 -31.39 -7.30
N THR A 158 -27.36 -31.62 -8.43
CA THR A 158 -28.83 -31.65 -8.53
C THR A 158 -29.17 -32.16 -9.93
N GLY A 159 -29.48 -33.46 -10.03
CA GLY A 159 -30.09 -34.03 -11.24
C GLY A 159 -31.50 -33.49 -11.47
N PRO A 160 -32.09 -33.76 -12.64
CA PRO A 160 -32.77 -35.04 -12.76
C PRO A 160 -32.25 -35.87 -13.93
N GLY A 161 -32.18 -37.19 -13.70
CA GLY A 161 -31.83 -38.16 -14.71
C GLY A 161 -32.83 -38.18 -15.85
N GLY A 162 -32.33 -38.05 -17.07
CA GLY A 162 -33.02 -38.39 -18.31
C GLY A 162 -32.03 -39.11 -19.23
N PRO A 163 -32.42 -40.24 -19.87
CA PRO A 163 -31.48 -40.98 -20.70
C PRO A 163 -31.07 -40.16 -21.93
N ARG A 164 -29.77 -39.96 -22.12
CA ARG A 164 -29.23 -39.37 -23.35
C ARG A 164 -29.23 -40.43 -24.45
N VAL A 165 -30.11 -40.26 -25.43
CA VAL A 165 -30.10 -41.01 -26.69
C VAL A 165 -28.90 -40.54 -27.53
N PRO A 166 -28.07 -41.43 -28.11
CA PRO A 166 -26.99 -41.02 -28.99
C PRO A 166 -27.53 -40.75 -30.40
N VAL A 167 -27.38 -39.51 -30.88
CA VAL A 167 -27.62 -39.16 -32.29
C VAL A 167 -26.31 -39.34 -33.05
N GLN A 168 -26.28 -40.31 -33.96
CA GLN A 168 -25.20 -40.53 -34.92
C GLN A 168 -25.31 -39.56 -36.10
N GLY A 169 -24.15 -39.09 -36.58
CA GLY A 169 -23.88 -38.92 -38.02
C GLY A 169 -24.21 -37.57 -38.65
N GLY A 170 -23.22 -36.67 -38.67
CA GLY A 170 -23.19 -35.53 -39.59
C GLY A 170 -21.75 -35.09 -39.83
N SER A 171 -21.14 -35.58 -40.90
CA SER A 171 -19.81 -35.19 -41.38
C SER A 171 -19.82 -33.74 -41.88
N GLY A 172 -19.63 -32.81 -40.95
CA GLY A 172 -19.40 -31.39 -41.25
C GLY A 172 -17.93 -31.09 -41.48
N VAL A 173 -17.59 -30.74 -42.71
CA VAL A 173 -16.31 -30.19 -43.20
C VAL A 173 -15.64 -29.27 -42.15
N PRO A 174 -14.32 -29.36 -41.91
CA PRO A 174 -13.66 -28.47 -40.97
C PRO A 174 -13.63 -27.06 -41.58
N ARG A 175 -14.58 -26.21 -41.17
CA ARG A 175 -14.47 -24.77 -41.37
C ARG A 175 -13.22 -24.32 -40.62
N GLN A 176 -12.17 -24.01 -41.38
CA GLN A 176 -11.05 -23.20 -40.93
C GLN A 176 -11.61 -22.01 -40.15
N ARG A 177 -11.47 -22.08 -38.83
CA ARG A 177 -11.65 -20.92 -37.96
C ARG A 177 -10.55 -19.96 -38.35
N THR A 178 -10.94 -18.93 -39.09
CA THR A 178 -10.16 -17.75 -39.43
C THR A 178 -9.29 -17.35 -38.24
N ALA A 179 -7.99 -17.34 -38.49
CA ALA A 179 -6.93 -17.01 -37.55
C ALA A 179 -6.86 -15.49 -37.22
N ASP A 180 -7.97 -14.76 -37.34
CA ASP A 180 -8.05 -13.30 -37.27
C ASP A 180 -8.89 -12.78 -36.08
N ARG A 181 -8.94 -13.53 -34.96
CA ARG A 181 -9.42 -13.01 -33.66
C ARG A 181 -8.40 -13.24 -32.55
N ILE A 182 -7.17 -12.90 -32.84
CA ILE A 182 -6.08 -12.82 -31.88
C ILE A 182 -6.02 -11.34 -31.48
N THR A 183 -6.41 -10.99 -30.24
CA THR A 183 -5.69 -10.02 -29.36
C THR A 183 -6.49 -9.51 -28.16
N GLU A 184 -7.83 -9.58 -28.10
CA GLU A 184 -8.60 -9.08 -26.94
C GLU A 184 -9.50 -10.15 -26.31
N ARG A 185 -9.43 -10.26 -24.97
CA ARG A 185 -10.20 -11.24 -24.19
C ARG A 185 -11.67 -10.79 -24.06
N ALA A 186 -12.59 -11.51 -24.69
CA ALA A 186 -14.02 -11.20 -24.59
C ALA A 186 -14.60 -11.58 -23.20
N PRO A 187 -15.63 -10.88 -22.70
CA PRO A 187 -16.33 -11.23 -21.46
C PRO A 187 -16.83 -12.69 -21.47
N GLY A 188 -16.66 -13.40 -20.35
CA GLY A 188 -17.17 -14.78 -20.17
C GLY A 188 -16.26 -15.90 -20.68
N GLN A 189 -15.08 -15.60 -21.22
CA GLN A 189 -14.11 -16.63 -21.63
C GLN A 189 -13.63 -17.49 -20.45
N ARG A 190 -13.34 -18.77 -20.73
CA ARG A 190 -12.82 -19.73 -19.76
C ARG A 190 -11.38 -19.37 -19.36
N VAL A 191 -11.08 -19.37 -18.06
CA VAL A 191 -9.73 -19.14 -17.54
C VAL A 191 -8.95 -20.45 -17.47
N SER A 192 -7.76 -20.44 -18.04
CA SER A 192 -6.83 -21.57 -18.08
C SER A 192 -5.74 -21.44 -17.01
N SER A 193 -5.05 -22.55 -16.73
CA SER A 193 -3.83 -22.52 -15.90
C SER A 193 -2.71 -21.69 -16.53
N GLY A 194 -2.64 -21.65 -17.86
CA GLY A 194 -1.68 -20.82 -18.61
C GLY A 194 -1.89 -19.33 -18.37
N ASP A 195 -3.15 -18.89 -18.30
CA ASP A 195 -3.48 -17.48 -18.02
C ASP A 195 -2.97 -17.06 -16.63
N ILE A 196 -3.17 -17.92 -15.63
CA ILE A 196 -2.70 -17.67 -14.25
C ILE A 196 -1.17 -17.70 -14.19
N ALA A 197 -0.53 -18.59 -14.94
CA ALA A 197 0.93 -18.60 -15.05
C ALA A 197 1.46 -17.29 -15.67
N ALA A 198 0.79 -16.76 -16.70
CA ALA A 198 1.12 -15.48 -17.30
C ALA A 198 1.00 -14.32 -16.30
N LEU A 199 -0.10 -14.25 -15.52
CA LEU A 199 -0.27 -13.24 -14.46
C LEU A 199 0.91 -13.26 -13.47
N ARG A 200 1.36 -14.45 -13.06
CA ARG A 200 2.49 -14.61 -12.13
C ARG A 200 3.81 -14.16 -12.75
N SER A 201 4.10 -14.55 -13.99
CA SER A 201 5.30 -14.13 -14.71
C SER A 201 5.36 -12.62 -14.91
N VAL A 202 4.24 -11.98 -15.22
CA VAL A 202 4.13 -10.52 -15.31
C VAL A 202 4.38 -9.87 -13.94
N GLY A 203 3.89 -10.47 -12.86
CA GLY A 203 4.19 -10.03 -11.49
C GLY A 203 5.69 -10.02 -11.19
N GLU A 204 6.40 -11.09 -11.54
CA GLU A 204 7.86 -11.18 -11.35
C GLU A 204 8.63 -10.16 -12.20
N LEU A 205 8.18 -9.92 -13.44
CA LEU A 205 8.75 -8.87 -14.30
C LEU A 205 8.63 -7.49 -13.63
N PHE A 206 7.42 -7.14 -13.17
CA PHE A 206 7.20 -5.85 -12.52
C PHE A 206 7.95 -5.69 -11.20
N ARG A 207 8.11 -6.77 -10.41
CA ARG A 207 8.95 -6.77 -9.20
C ARG A 207 10.41 -6.51 -9.52
N THR A 208 10.92 -7.14 -10.57
CA THR A 208 12.32 -6.95 -11.01
C THR A 208 12.58 -5.49 -11.35
N ILE A 209 11.68 -4.87 -12.12
CA ILE A 209 11.77 -3.45 -12.50
C ILE A 209 11.66 -2.54 -11.26
N ASP A 210 10.69 -2.78 -10.37
CA ASP A 210 10.50 -1.99 -9.13
C ASP A 210 11.71 -2.08 -8.19
N ASN A 211 12.31 -3.26 -8.03
CA ASN A 211 13.48 -3.47 -7.18
C ASN A 211 14.75 -2.77 -7.71
N ALA A 212 14.89 -2.69 -9.03
CA ALA A 212 16.03 -2.07 -9.68
C ALA A 212 15.89 -0.54 -9.79
N TYR A 213 14.71 -0.04 -10.19
CA TYR A 213 14.53 1.35 -10.63
C TYR A 213 13.45 2.14 -9.87
N GLY A 214 12.86 1.54 -8.84
CA GLY A 214 11.78 2.14 -8.06
C GLY A 214 10.39 1.94 -8.69
N GLY A 215 9.36 2.14 -7.87
CA GLY A 215 7.98 1.81 -8.20
C GLY A 215 7.35 2.74 -9.24
N GLY A 216 7.92 3.93 -9.45
CA GLY A 216 7.42 4.88 -10.43
C GLY A 216 7.59 4.44 -11.89
N HIS A 217 8.53 3.53 -12.20
CA HIS A 217 8.81 3.11 -13.58
C HIS A 217 7.69 2.25 -14.19
N ALA A 218 7.17 1.30 -13.43
CA ALA A 218 6.31 0.24 -13.98
C ALA A 218 4.84 0.32 -13.54
N ARG A 219 4.52 1.21 -12.59
CA ARG A 219 3.19 1.29 -11.96
C ARG A 219 2.04 1.44 -12.94
N GLN A 220 2.13 2.36 -13.90
CA GLN A 220 1.02 2.62 -14.83
C GLN A 220 0.75 1.42 -15.73
N ALA A 221 1.80 0.75 -16.21
CA ALA A 221 1.69 -0.46 -17.00
C ALA A 221 1.05 -1.60 -16.17
N LEU A 222 1.46 -1.76 -14.91
CA LEU A 222 0.87 -2.75 -14.00
C LEU A 222 -0.64 -2.52 -13.77
N VAL A 223 -1.06 -1.28 -13.52
CA VAL A 223 -2.49 -0.97 -13.31
C VAL A 223 -3.30 -1.19 -14.59
N ARG A 224 -2.77 -0.82 -15.75
CA ARG A 224 -3.42 -1.11 -17.04
C ARG A 224 -3.54 -2.61 -17.30
N TYR A 225 -2.52 -3.39 -16.95
CA TYR A 225 -2.56 -4.85 -17.06
C TYR A 225 -3.63 -5.46 -16.13
N LEU A 226 -3.73 -4.96 -14.89
CA LEU A 226 -4.80 -5.37 -13.96
C LEU A 226 -6.20 -5.08 -14.54
N GLU A 227 -6.40 -3.89 -15.11
CA GLU A 227 -7.66 -3.50 -15.74
C GLU A 227 -8.00 -4.33 -16.99
N HIS A 228 -7.06 -4.49 -17.92
CA HIS A 228 -7.35 -5.05 -19.24
C HIS A 228 -7.21 -6.57 -19.29
N GLU A 229 -6.41 -7.18 -18.40
CA GLU A 229 -6.22 -8.63 -18.37
C GLU A 229 -6.90 -9.24 -17.15
N ALA A 230 -6.52 -8.83 -15.94
CA ALA A 230 -6.96 -9.49 -14.71
C ALA A 230 -8.47 -9.32 -14.44
N GLU A 231 -9.04 -8.14 -14.67
CA GLU A 231 -10.48 -7.89 -14.46
C GLU A 231 -11.36 -8.77 -15.38
N PRO A 232 -11.12 -8.87 -16.71
CA PRO A 232 -11.82 -9.82 -17.54
C PRO A 232 -11.67 -11.28 -17.09
N MET A 233 -10.50 -11.70 -16.58
CA MET A 233 -10.33 -13.06 -16.06
C MET A 233 -11.21 -13.31 -14.84
N LEU A 234 -11.24 -12.38 -13.88
CA LEU A 234 -12.07 -12.49 -12.67
C LEU A 234 -13.56 -12.56 -13.00
N ARG A 235 -13.98 -11.89 -14.08
CA ARG A 235 -15.37 -11.93 -14.59
C ARG A 235 -15.64 -13.08 -15.57
N GLY A 236 -14.63 -13.89 -15.89
CA GLY A 236 -14.73 -15.05 -16.78
C GLY A 236 -15.36 -16.29 -16.13
N THR A 237 -15.14 -17.45 -16.76
CA THR A 237 -15.62 -18.75 -16.28
C THR A 237 -14.47 -19.64 -15.80
N TYR A 238 -14.61 -20.23 -14.62
CA TYR A 238 -13.61 -21.08 -13.98
C TYR A 238 -14.19 -21.89 -12.82
N GLY A 239 -13.70 -23.12 -12.66
CA GLY A 239 -13.99 -23.95 -11.49
C GLY A 239 -13.29 -23.46 -10.22
N GLU A 240 -13.63 -24.05 -9.08
CA GLU A 240 -13.20 -23.58 -7.75
C GLU A 240 -11.67 -23.52 -7.58
N VAL A 241 -10.96 -24.60 -7.94
CA VAL A 241 -9.49 -24.67 -7.79
C VAL A 241 -8.79 -23.60 -8.64
N THR A 242 -9.27 -23.39 -9.88
CA THR A 242 -8.75 -22.36 -10.78
C THR A 242 -9.07 -20.97 -10.25
N GLY A 243 -10.29 -20.76 -9.73
CA GLY A 243 -10.72 -19.51 -9.11
C GLY A 243 -9.82 -19.10 -7.96
N ARG A 244 -9.55 -19.99 -6.99
CA ARG A 244 -8.66 -19.69 -5.86
C ARG A 244 -7.27 -19.25 -6.31
N ARG A 245 -6.70 -19.97 -7.29
CA ARG A 245 -5.39 -19.65 -7.88
C ARG A 245 -5.38 -18.30 -8.60
N LEU A 246 -6.47 -17.98 -9.31
CA LEU A 246 -6.67 -16.71 -9.99
C LEU A 246 -6.76 -15.56 -8.97
N PHE A 247 -7.63 -15.66 -7.98
CA PHE A 247 -7.75 -14.66 -6.91
C PHE A 247 -6.42 -14.43 -6.18
N GLY A 248 -5.65 -15.49 -5.91
CA GLY A 248 -4.32 -15.36 -5.31
C GLY A 248 -3.32 -14.61 -6.20
N ALA A 249 -3.29 -14.91 -7.50
CA ALA A 249 -2.42 -14.20 -8.44
C ALA A 249 -2.83 -12.72 -8.61
N VAL A 250 -4.13 -12.42 -8.64
CA VAL A 250 -4.63 -11.05 -8.73
C VAL A 250 -4.41 -10.29 -7.43
N ALA A 251 -4.60 -10.91 -6.27
CA ALA A 251 -4.26 -10.32 -4.97
C ALA A 251 -2.79 -9.88 -4.93
N ASP A 252 -1.91 -10.71 -5.50
CA ASP A 252 -0.48 -10.44 -5.54
C ASP A 252 -0.10 -9.26 -6.44
N LEU A 253 -0.67 -9.19 -7.64
CA LEU A 253 -0.51 -8.03 -8.53
C LEU A 253 -1.14 -6.76 -7.94
N THR A 254 -2.30 -6.87 -7.28
CA THR A 254 -2.98 -5.74 -6.62
C THR A 254 -2.14 -5.16 -5.48
N ARG A 255 -1.55 -6.04 -4.65
CA ARG A 255 -0.61 -5.62 -3.61
C ARG A 255 0.63 -4.97 -4.22
N LEU A 256 1.14 -5.47 -5.35
CA LEU A 256 2.26 -4.83 -6.06
C LEU A 256 1.89 -3.43 -6.60
N ALA A 257 0.66 -3.22 -7.08
CA ALA A 257 0.15 -1.90 -7.44
C ALA A 257 0.08 -0.96 -6.22
N GLY A 258 -0.30 -1.50 -5.05
CA GLY A 258 -0.21 -0.79 -3.77
C GLY A 258 1.23 -0.43 -3.40
N TRP A 259 2.17 -1.36 -3.54
CA TRP A 259 3.59 -1.16 -3.21
C TRP A 259 4.24 -0.08 -4.08
N THR A 260 4.01 -0.14 -5.39
CA THR A 260 4.53 0.86 -6.33
C THR A 260 3.86 2.24 -6.12
N SER A 261 2.58 2.28 -5.73
CA SER A 261 1.90 3.53 -5.31
C SER A 261 2.48 4.10 -4.02
N TYR A 262 2.81 3.24 -3.05
CA TYR A 262 3.48 3.62 -1.82
C TYR A 262 4.87 4.19 -2.11
N ASP A 263 5.59 3.64 -3.08
CA ASP A 263 6.93 4.10 -3.46
C ASP A 263 6.97 5.52 -4.06
N ILE A 264 5.87 5.94 -4.70
CA ILE A 264 5.70 7.30 -5.23
C ILE A 264 4.92 8.21 -4.26
N ALA A 265 4.82 7.84 -2.99
CA ALA A 265 4.12 8.57 -1.93
C ALA A 265 2.61 8.80 -2.16
N ALA A 266 1.96 8.01 -3.03
CA ALA A 266 0.51 8.01 -3.18
C ALA A 266 -0.15 7.14 -2.08
N HIS A 267 0.05 7.52 -0.82
CA HIS A 267 -0.21 6.64 0.34
C HIS A 267 -1.67 6.23 0.51
N GLY A 268 -2.64 7.14 0.32
CA GLY A 268 -4.06 6.79 0.43
C GLY A 268 -4.54 5.85 -0.69
N LEU A 269 -3.92 5.93 -1.86
CA LEU A 269 -4.17 5.01 -2.98
C LEU A 269 -3.53 3.64 -2.73
N ALA A 270 -2.28 3.63 -2.25
CA ALA A 270 -1.62 2.41 -1.82
C ALA A 270 -2.41 1.66 -0.75
N GLN A 271 -2.95 2.37 0.24
CA GLN A 271 -3.79 1.81 1.29
C GLN A 271 -5.01 1.06 0.72
N ARG A 272 -5.71 1.66 -0.25
CA ARG A 272 -6.85 1.03 -0.93
C ARG A 272 -6.45 -0.24 -1.66
N TYR A 273 -5.34 -0.19 -2.41
CA TYR A 273 -4.83 -1.39 -3.07
C TYR A 273 -4.48 -2.50 -2.08
N PHE A 274 -3.90 -2.19 -0.93
CA PHE A 274 -3.62 -3.21 0.09
C PHE A 274 -4.91 -3.78 0.70
N VAL A 275 -5.92 -2.95 0.99
CA VAL A 275 -7.22 -3.44 1.47
C VAL A 275 -7.88 -4.37 0.45
N GLN A 276 -7.88 -4.00 -0.83
CA GLN A 276 -8.45 -4.85 -1.87
C GLN A 276 -7.63 -6.14 -2.08
N ALA A 277 -6.30 -6.06 -2.02
CA ALA A 277 -5.45 -7.25 -2.07
C ALA A 277 -5.71 -8.21 -0.89
N LEU A 278 -5.95 -7.67 0.31
CA LEU A 278 -6.28 -8.47 1.50
C LEU A 278 -7.61 -9.22 1.31
N ARG A 279 -8.62 -8.54 0.74
CA ARG A 279 -9.93 -9.16 0.45
C ARG A 279 -9.84 -10.23 -0.63
N LEU A 280 -9.06 -9.99 -1.69
CA LEU A 280 -8.80 -10.97 -2.74
C LEU A 280 -8.01 -12.19 -2.21
N ALA A 281 -7.07 -11.98 -1.29
CA ALA A 281 -6.37 -13.08 -0.62
C ALA A 281 -7.32 -13.93 0.24
N GLN A 282 -8.30 -13.31 0.91
CA GLN A 282 -9.36 -14.04 1.61
C GLN A 282 -10.23 -14.87 0.65
N ALA A 283 -10.60 -14.30 -0.51
CA ALA A 283 -11.30 -15.03 -1.56
C ALA A 283 -10.46 -16.21 -2.09
N ALA A 284 -9.14 -16.04 -2.22
CA ALA A 284 -8.22 -17.11 -2.58
C ALA A 284 -8.09 -18.20 -1.49
N GLY A 285 -8.58 -17.96 -0.27
CA GLY A 285 -8.35 -18.83 0.89
C GLY A 285 -6.90 -18.85 1.35
N ASP A 286 -6.08 -17.88 0.92
CA ASP A 286 -4.64 -17.84 1.18
C ASP A 286 -4.34 -16.95 2.39
N ARG A 287 -4.40 -17.56 3.58
CA ARG A 287 -4.09 -16.88 4.85
C ARG A 287 -2.65 -16.42 4.93
N ALA A 288 -1.72 -17.21 4.40
CA ALA A 288 -0.30 -16.87 4.41
C ALA A 288 -0.07 -15.61 3.58
N TYR A 289 -0.64 -15.53 2.39
CA TYR A 289 -0.55 -14.32 1.56
C TYR A 289 -1.28 -13.13 2.18
N GLY A 290 -2.45 -13.32 2.80
CA GLY A 290 -3.14 -12.26 3.54
C GLY A 290 -2.29 -11.64 4.66
N SER A 291 -1.52 -12.46 5.39
CA SER A 291 -0.56 -11.98 6.39
C SER A 291 0.55 -11.11 5.78
N TYR A 292 1.00 -11.44 4.57
CA TYR A 292 1.99 -10.65 3.85
C TYR A 292 1.42 -9.29 3.42
N VAL A 293 0.15 -9.24 3.01
CA VAL A 293 -0.53 -7.97 2.74
C VAL A 293 -0.57 -7.09 4.00
N LEU A 294 -0.91 -7.66 5.16
CA LEU A 294 -0.88 -6.94 6.44
C LEU A 294 0.54 -6.46 6.81
N VAL A 295 1.58 -7.26 6.54
CA VAL A 295 2.99 -6.83 6.66
C VAL A 295 3.28 -5.60 5.78
N THR A 296 2.79 -5.58 4.54
CA THR A 296 3.00 -4.40 3.67
C THR A 296 2.25 -3.16 4.17
N MET A 297 1.04 -3.32 4.70
CA MET A 297 0.30 -2.23 5.36
C MET A 297 1.04 -1.73 6.61
N SER A 298 1.61 -2.63 7.41
CA SER A 298 2.40 -2.29 8.60
C SER A 298 3.65 -1.50 8.23
N ARG A 299 4.38 -1.92 7.19
CA ARG A 299 5.55 -1.18 6.68
C ARG A 299 5.17 0.22 6.19
N GLN A 300 4.00 0.39 5.56
CA GLN A 300 3.49 1.71 5.18
C GLN A 300 3.19 2.57 6.41
N ALA A 301 2.53 2.00 7.43
CA ALA A 301 2.23 2.69 8.68
C ALA A 301 3.50 3.12 9.44
N VAL A 302 4.52 2.26 9.54
CA VAL A 302 5.85 2.60 10.11
C VAL A 302 6.46 3.81 9.42
N TYR A 303 6.48 3.81 8.08
CA TYR A 303 7.05 4.91 7.30
C TYR A 303 6.33 6.24 7.52
N LEU A 304 5.02 6.19 7.78
CA LEU A 304 4.20 7.38 8.06
C LEU A 304 4.17 7.77 9.54
N GLY A 305 4.90 7.06 10.42
CA GLY A 305 4.94 7.36 11.86
C GLY A 305 3.78 6.74 12.67
N HIS A 306 2.94 5.91 12.07
CA HIS A 306 1.79 5.27 12.70
C HIS A 306 2.18 3.93 13.36
N GLY A 307 3.05 4.00 14.37
CA GLY A 307 3.62 2.81 15.01
C GLY A 307 2.61 1.91 15.72
N ARG A 308 1.54 2.47 16.31
CA ARG A 308 0.49 1.68 16.98
C ARG A 308 -0.26 0.80 15.99
N GLU A 309 -0.68 1.38 14.86
CA GLU A 309 -1.37 0.67 13.79
C GLU A 309 -0.46 -0.37 13.13
N ALA A 310 0.83 -0.08 12.97
CA ALA A 310 1.81 -1.05 12.47
C ALA A 310 1.91 -2.28 13.39
N VAL A 311 2.03 -2.08 14.70
CA VAL A 311 2.05 -3.19 15.69
C VAL A 311 0.74 -3.97 15.63
N GLN A 312 -0.42 -3.30 15.58
CA GLN A 312 -1.72 -3.97 15.49
C GLN A 312 -1.84 -4.84 14.25
N LEU A 313 -1.52 -4.31 13.06
CA LEU A 313 -1.56 -5.05 11.80
C LEU A 313 -0.68 -6.31 11.85
N THR A 314 0.49 -6.19 12.46
CA THR A 314 1.45 -7.29 12.56
C THR A 314 0.96 -8.38 13.52
N ARG A 315 0.34 -8.00 14.64
CA ARG A 315 -0.29 -8.94 15.58
C ARG A 315 -1.48 -9.65 14.94
N VAL A 316 -2.29 -8.94 14.16
CA VAL A 316 -3.37 -9.55 13.37
C VAL A 316 -2.80 -10.56 12.38
N ALA A 317 -1.69 -10.24 11.69
CA ALA A 317 -1.03 -11.14 10.77
C ALA A 317 -0.50 -12.42 11.47
N GLN A 318 0.13 -12.27 12.63
CA GLN A 318 0.59 -13.40 13.46
C GLN A 318 -0.58 -14.30 13.89
N GLN A 319 -1.68 -13.71 14.36
CA GLN A 319 -2.88 -14.46 14.78
C GLN A 319 -3.55 -15.18 13.61
N GLY A 320 -3.64 -14.54 12.43
CA GLY A 320 -4.30 -15.13 11.26
C GLY A 320 -3.51 -16.26 10.59
N LEU A 321 -2.18 -16.30 10.76
CA LEU A 321 -1.34 -17.40 10.32
C LEU A 321 -1.35 -18.59 11.31
N GLY A 322 -1.43 -18.30 12.61
CA GLY A 322 -1.31 -19.31 13.65
C GLY A 322 0.13 -19.85 13.83
N PRO A 323 0.31 -20.86 14.69
CA PRO A 323 1.63 -21.34 15.13
C PRO A 323 2.40 -22.14 14.06
N SER A 324 1.74 -22.55 12.97
CA SER A 324 2.35 -23.35 11.90
C SER A 324 3.06 -22.53 10.82
N ALA A 325 3.22 -21.21 11.02
CA ALA A 325 3.93 -20.37 10.06
C ALA A 325 5.40 -20.84 9.91
N PRO A 326 5.96 -20.89 8.69
CA PRO A 326 7.36 -21.21 8.50
C PRO A 326 8.27 -20.27 9.31
N PRO A 327 9.42 -20.74 9.84
CA PRO A 327 10.28 -19.92 10.70
C PRO A 327 10.71 -18.58 10.08
N VAL A 328 11.01 -18.55 8.79
CA VAL A 328 11.32 -17.31 8.04
C VAL A 328 10.16 -16.31 8.08
N VAL A 329 8.92 -16.79 7.97
CA VAL A 329 7.71 -15.95 8.04
C VAL A 329 7.50 -15.42 9.46
N GLN A 330 7.72 -16.25 10.49
CA GLN A 330 7.67 -15.80 11.88
C GLN A 330 8.72 -14.72 12.15
N SER A 331 9.93 -14.91 11.64
CA SER A 331 11.01 -13.93 11.75
C SER A 331 10.64 -12.58 11.13
N LEU A 332 10.13 -12.60 9.89
CA LEU A 332 9.64 -11.41 9.21
C LEU A 332 8.56 -10.68 10.03
N LEU A 333 7.59 -11.41 10.58
CA LEU A 333 6.51 -10.82 11.38
C LEU A 333 7.05 -10.16 12.65
N HIS A 334 7.98 -10.81 13.37
CA HIS A 334 8.58 -10.24 14.57
C HIS A 334 9.46 -9.03 14.26
N ALA A 335 10.21 -9.04 13.15
CA ALA A 335 11.02 -7.91 12.72
C ALA A 335 10.13 -6.69 12.37
N VAL A 336 9.01 -6.92 11.69
CA VAL A 336 8.06 -5.85 11.34
C VAL A 336 7.31 -5.33 12.59
N GLU A 337 7.01 -6.17 13.58
CA GLU A 337 6.48 -5.73 14.88
C GLU A 337 7.50 -4.85 15.61
N ALA A 338 8.78 -5.23 15.59
CA ALA A 338 9.86 -4.44 16.19
C ALA A 338 9.97 -3.04 15.58
N ARG A 339 9.83 -2.92 14.26
CA ARG A 339 9.81 -1.62 13.56
C ARG A 339 8.71 -0.69 14.07
N GLY A 340 7.52 -1.23 14.33
CA GLY A 340 6.42 -0.48 14.94
C GLY A 340 6.78 0.04 16.34
N HIS A 341 7.35 -0.81 17.19
CA HIS A 341 7.84 -0.42 18.51
C HIS A 341 8.99 0.59 18.47
N GLY A 342 9.91 0.47 17.50
CA GLY A 342 11.03 1.38 17.29
C GLY A 342 10.57 2.81 17.04
N VAL A 343 9.59 3.00 16.14
CA VAL A 343 9.01 4.33 15.85
C VAL A 343 8.24 4.91 17.05
N LEU A 344 7.71 4.07 17.94
CA LEU A 344 7.07 4.51 19.18
C LEU A 344 8.07 4.85 20.30
N GLY A 345 9.37 4.59 20.11
CA GLY A 345 10.38 4.75 21.16
C GLY A 345 10.35 3.65 22.23
N GLU A 346 9.62 2.55 22.00
CA GLU A 346 9.39 1.49 22.99
C GLU A 346 10.55 0.49 22.99
N ALA A 347 11.72 0.92 23.48
CA ALA A 347 12.98 0.17 23.40
C ALA A 347 12.88 -1.28 23.87
N ARG A 348 12.24 -1.54 25.02
CA ARG A 348 12.09 -2.91 25.57
C ARG A 348 11.26 -3.82 24.64
N ALA A 349 10.13 -3.33 24.15
CA ALA A 349 9.25 -4.11 23.27
C ALA A 349 9.87 -4.33 21.89
N CYS A 350 10.60 -3.32 21.39
CA CYS A 350 11.38 -3.41 20.17
C CYS A 350 12.45 -4.51 20.28
N THR A 351 13.32 -4.45 21.29
CA THR A 351 14.37 -5.46 21.51
C THR A 351 13.79 -6.85 21.71
N ALA A 352 12.70 -7.01 22.49
CA ALA A 352 12.06 -8.30 22.67
C ALA A 352 11.54 -8.89 21.34
N SER A 353 11.03 -8.05 20.44
CA SER A 353 10.57 -8.50 19.13
C SER A 353 11.73 -8.82 18.18
N LEU A 354 12.83 -8.06 18.22
CA LEU A 354 14.04 -8.36 17.47
C LEU A 354 14.67 -9.71 17.88
N VAL A 355 14.74 -10.00 19.18
CA VAL A 355 15.24 -11.28 19.70
C VAL A 355 14.36 -12.45 19.23
N ARG A 356 13.02 -12.27 19.20
CA ARG A 356 12.12 -13.28 18.64
C ARG A 356 12.33 -13.47 17.14
N ALA A 357 12.59 -12.39 16.40
CA ALA A 357 12.85 -12.45 14.97
C ALA A 357 14.15 -13.23 14.67
N GLU A 358 15.23 -12.93 15.37
CA GLU A 358 16.52 -13.61 15.24
C GLU A 358 16.40 -15.11 15.53
N ARG A 359 15.84 -15.49 16.68
CA ARG A 359 15.63 -16.90 17.04
C ARG A 359 14.79 -17.66 16.01
N ALA A 360 13.74 -17.03 15.48
CA ALA A 360 12.91 -17.64 14.45
C ALA A 360 13.71 -17.89 13.17
N LEU A 361 14.56 -16.95 12.75
CA LEU A 361 15.40 -17.13 11.56
C LEU A 361 16.47 -18.21 11.76
N GLU A 362 17.10 -18.25 12.94
CA GLU A 362 18.08 -19.28 13.30
C GLU A 362 17.49 -20.70 13.28
N SER A 363 16.19 -20.83 13.53
CA SER A 363 15.50 -22.13 13.48
C SER A 363 15.11 -22.59 12.07
N ALA A 364 15.25 -21.73 11.04
CA ALA A 364 14.94 -22.07 9.65
C ALA A 364 15.94 -23.07 9.06
N ARG A 365 15.46 -24.00 8.24
CA ARG A 365 16.26 -25.06 7.62
C ARG A 365 16.22 -24.98 6.09
N SER A 366 17.29 -25.42 5.43
CA SER A 366 17.43 -25.37 3.95
C SER A 366 16.40 -26.19 3.17
N GLY A 367 15.58 -27.01 3.83
CA GLY A 367 14.48 -27.78 3.22
C GLY A 367 13.08 -27.26 3.57
N ASP A 368 12.95 -26.19 4.36
CA ASP A 368 11.65 -25.66 4.75
C ASP A 368 10.92 -25.08 3.52
N GLU A 369 9.61 -25.34 3.43
CA GLU A 369 8.79 -24.75 2.39
C GLU A 369 8.56 -23.26 2.69
N VAL A 370 9.30 -22.40 1.99
CA VAL A 370 9.19 -20.93 2.13
C VAL A 370 8.31 -20.35 1.01
N PRO A 371 7.20 -19.68 1.36
CA PRO A 371 6.37 -18.97 0.38
C PRO A 371 7.22 -18.00 -0.45
N HIS A 372 6.95 -17.91 -1.76
CA HIS A 372 7.78 -17.12 -2.69
C HIS A 372 7.99 -15.68 -2.22
N TRP A 373 6.97 -15.06 -1.65
CA TRP A 373 7.01 -13.68 -1.14
C TRP A 373 7.82 -13.52 0.14
N ALA A 374 8.16 -14.59 0.87
CA ALA A 374 8.98 -14.55 2.08
C ALA A 374 10.47 -14.80 1.82
N ARG A 375 10.82 -15.29 0.63
CA ARG A 375 12.20 -15.69 0.27
C ARG A 375 13.21 -14.54 0.28
N PHE A 376 12.74 -13.29 0.19
CA PHE A 376 13.62 -12.13 0.29
C PHE A 376 14.13 -11.89 1.72
N PHE A 377 13.51 -12.52 2.72
CA PHE A 377 13.82 -12.29 4.13
C PHE A 377 14.89 -13.27 4.60
N ASP A 378 16.13 -12.78 4.61
CA ASP A 378 17.34 -13.50 5.00
C ASP A 378 18.07 -12.78 6.14
N GLU A 379 19.27 -13.26 6.50
CA GLU A 379 20.12 -12.63 7.55
C GLU A 379 20.40 -11.15 7.23
N ALA A 380 20.61 -10.83 5.96
CA ALA A 380 20.91 -9.46 5.55
C ALA A 380 19.70 -8.54 5.68
N GLN A 381 18.51 -9.02 5.34
CA GLN A 381 17.28 -8.28 5.57
C GLN A 381 16.97 -8.16 7.06
N LEU A 382 17.22 -9.19 7.87
CA LEU A 382 17.06 -9.09 9.31
C LEU A 382 18.00 -8.03 9.91
N ALA A 383 19.28 -8.03 9.53
CA ALA A 383 20.23 -7.00 9.95
C ALA A 383 19.79 -5.58 9.55
N ASP A 384 19.19 -5.41 8.36
CA ASP A 384 18.60 -4.13 7.94
C ASP A 384 17.46 -3.68 8.86
N GLU A 385 16.57 -4.60 9.27
CA GLU A 385 15.49 -4.27 10.21
C GLU A 385 16.02 -3.90 11.59
N PHE A 386 17.07 -4.57 12.10
CA PHE A 386 17.78 -4.20 13.32
C PHE A 386 18.37 -2.78 13.21
N GLY A 387 19.07 -2.49 12.12
CA GLY A 387 19.67 -1.17 11.88
C GLY A 387 18.62 -0.04 11.92
N HIS A 388 17.47 -0.26 11.26
CA HIS A 388 16.36 0.70 11.30
C HIS A 388 15.79 0.88 12.72
N CYS A 389 15.52 -0.22 13.44
CA CYS A 389 15.01 -0.16 14.80
C CYS A 389 15.92 0.64 15.72
N TYR A 390 17.23 0.35 15.71
CA TYR A 390 18.19 1.04 16.56
C TYR A 390 18.39 2.50 16.17
N ARG A 391 18.32 2.84 14.87
CA ARG A 391 18.30 4.24 14.44
C ARG A 391 17.09 4.98 15.02
N ASP A 392 15.90 4.38 14.95
CA ASP A 392 14.66 5.00 15.44
C ASP A 392 14.69 5.20 16.97
N LEU A 393 15.30 4.25 17.69
CA LEU A 393 15.57 4.33 19.13
C LEU A 393 16.79 5.20 19.50
N GLN A 394 17.46 5.82 18.51
CA GLN A 394 18.69 6.60 18.68
C GLN A 394 19.86 5.85 19.34
N GLN A 395 19.87 4.52 19.19
CA GLN A 395 20.97 3.65 19.63
C GLN A 395 21.97 3.49 18.47
N TYR A 396 22.78 4.53 18.25
CA TYR A 396 23.54 4.64 17.01
C TYR A 396 24.66 3.60 16.84
N ARG A 397 25.33 3.19 17.93
CA ARG A 397 26.40 2.16 17.85
C ARG A 397 25.89 0.82 17.29
N PRO A 398 24.85 0.18 17.85
CA PRO A 398 24.31 -1.04 17.26
C PRO A 398 23.68 -0.79 15.89
N ALA A 399 23.09 0.39 15.63
CA ALA A 399 22.59 0.72 14.29
C ALA A 399 23.68 0.67 13.21
N VAL A 400 24.88 1.21 13.49
CA VAL A 400 26.04 1.12 12.59
C VAL A 400 26.41 -0.34 12.32
N GLN A 401 26.59 -1.14 13.37
CA GLN A 401 27.02 -2.55 13.25
C GLN A 401 26.08 -3.36 12.34
N HIS A 402 24.76 -3.23 12.56
CA HIS A 402 23.77 -3.96 11.79
C HIS A 402 23.60 -3.43 10.36
N ALA A 403 23.68 -2.11 10.16
CA ALA A 403 23.60 -1.55 8.82
C ALA A 403 24.83 -1.91 7.96
N GLU A 404 26.04 -1.92 8.54
CA GLU A 404 27.24 -2.41 7.85
C GLU A 404 27.14 -3.89 7.51
N ARG A 405 26.70 -4.73 8.45
CA ARG A 405 26.48 -6.17 8.22
C ARG A 405 25.51 -6.41 7.06
N SER A 406 24.38 -5.72 7.04
CA SER A 406 23.38 -5.80 5.97
C SER A 406 23.97 -5.44 4.59
N LEU A 407 24.75 -4.34 4.51
CA LEU A 407 25.39 -3.90 3.26
C LEU A 407 26.47 -4.88 2.79
N GLN A 408 27.25 -5.46 3.70
CA GLN A 408 28.29 -6.45 3.40
C GLN A 408 27.70 -7.76 2.86
N LEU A 409 26.58 -8.22 3.43
CA LEU A 409 25.90 -9.44 2.98
C LEU A 409 25.20 -9.28 1.63
N ARG A 410 24.92 -8.04 1.19
CA ARG A 410 24.18 -7.74 -0.06
C ARG A 410 24.93 -6.77 -0.97
N PRO A 411 26.12 -7.13 -1.49
CA PRO A 411 26.86 -6.26 -2.42
C PRO A 411 26.07 -6.01 -3.72
N HIS A 412 25.30 -7.00 -4.18
CA HIS A 412 24.48 -6.97 -5.39
C HIS A 412 22.97 -7.10 -5.11
N GLY A 413 22.54 -6.79 -3.88
CA GLY A 413 21.12 -6.81 -3.51
C GLY A 413 20.32 -5.66 -4.15
N PRO A 414 18.98 -5.66 -3.99
CA PRO A 414 18.10 -4.63 -4.56
C PRO A 414 18.57 -3.21 -4.25
N ALA A 415 18.73 -2.38 -5.29
CA ALA A 415 19.35 -1.06 -5.18
C ALA A 415 18.65 -0.16 -4.15
N ARG A 416 17.31 -0.14 -4.17
CA ARG A 416 16.49 0.64 -3.24
C ARG A 416 16.67 0.21 -1.78
N SER A 417 16.71 -1.09 -1.50
CA SER A 417 16.92 -1.58 -0.12
C SER A 417 18.31 -1.22 0.40
N ARG A 418 19.34 -1.34 -0.45
CA ARG A 418 20.71 -0.93 -0.10
C ARG A 418 20.79 0.58 0.16
N LEU A 419 20.08 1.39 -0.61
CA LEU A 419 20.00 2.84 -0.39
C LEU A 419 19.40 3.15 0.99
N PHE A 420 18.26 2.55 1.35
CA PHE A 420 17.66 2.75 2.67
C PHE A 420 18.63 2.39 3.80
N CYS A 421 19.29 1.24 3.69
CA CYS A 421 20.29 0.79 4.66
C CYS A 421 21.50 1.76 4.75
N ARG A 422 21.95 2.33 3.62
CA ARG A 422 23.03 3.32 3.58
C ARG A 422 22.63 4.62 4.27
N VAL A 423 21.40 5.10 4.08
CA VAL A 423 20.90 6.29 4.78
C VAL A 423 20.76 6.04 6.28
N VAL A 424 20.34 4.84 6.69
CA VAL A 424 20.35 4.42 8.10
C VAL A 424 21.76 4.49 8.68
N LEU A 425 22.75 3.94 7.96
CA LEU A 425 24.16 4.00 8.36
C LEU A 425 24.66 5.45 8.46
N ALA A 426 24.40 6.29 7.45
CA ALA A 426 24.77 7.70 7.46
C ALA A 426 24.16 8.44 8.66
N THR A 427 22.89 8.19 8.95
CA THR A 427 22.18 8.78 10.10
C THR A 427 22.78 8.33 11.43
N ALA A 428 23.15 7.05 11.55
CA ALA A 428 23.77 6.51 12.76
C ALA A 428 25.20 7.07 12.96
N ARG A 429 26.01 7.15 11.90
CA ARG A 429 27.34 7.78 11.91
C ARG A 429 27.25 9.25 12.33
N LEU A 430 26.26 9.99 11.81
CA LEU A 430 25.98 11.37 12.24
C LEU A 430 25.65 11.45 13.74
N GLY A 431 24.82 10.53 14.24
CA GLY A 431 24.47 10.45 15.67
C GLY A 431 25.65 10.11 16.59
N LEU A 432 26.73 9.53 16.06
CA LEU A 432 28.00 9.31 16.77
C LEU A 432 28.98 10.49 16.65
N GLY A 433 28.62 11.54 15.91
CA GLY A 433 29.49 12.69 15.64
C GLY A 433 30.48 12.49 14.49
N GLU A 434 30.37 11.39 13.74
CA GLU A 434 31.27 11.04 12.63
C GLU A 434 30.82 11.72 11.32
N LEU A 435 30.88 13.05 11.32
CA LEU A 435 30.25 13.90 10.30
C LEU A 435 30.76 13.65 8.88
N ASP A 436 32.07 13.49 8.68
CA ASP A 436 32.65 13.22 7.36
C ASP A 436 32.15 11.91 6.75
N GLN A 437 32.12 10.84 7.54
CA GLN A 437 31.62 9.54 7.10
C GLN A 437 30.12 9.59 6.80
N ALA A 438 29.35 10.28 7.65
CA ALA A 438 27.93 10.49 7.43
C ALA A 438 27.66 11.22 6.09
N CYS A 439 28.40 12.30 5.82
CA CYS A 439 28.28 13.07 4.58
C CYS A 439 28.68 12.25 3.34
N ALA A 440 29.75 11.45 3.41
CA ALA A 440 30.17 10.59 2.31
C ALA A 440 29.09 9.55 1.96
N LEU A 441 28.57 8.83 2.96
CA LEU A 441 27.49 7.86 2.79
C LEU A 441 26.19 8.51 2.31
N GLY A 442 25.87 9.70 2.83
CA GLY A 442 24.73 10.49 2.38
C GLY A 442 24.84 10.86 0.90
N ALA A 443 26.02 11.27 0.43
CA ALA A 443 26.24 11.65 -0.97
C ALA A 443 26.10 10.46 -1.92
N GLU A 444 26.63 9.29 -1.53
CA GLU A 444 26.41 8.04 -2.26
C GLU A 444 24.92 7.69 -2.35
N ALA A 445 24.18 7.82 -1.24
CA ALA A 445 22.75 7.56 -1.24
C ALA A 445 21.97 8.56 -2.11
N ALA A 446 22.36 9.83 -2.12
CA ALA A 446 21.75 10.86 -2.97
C ALA A 446 21.96 10.58 -4.46
N LEU A 447 23.18 10.18 -4.85
CA LEU A 447 23.48 9.76 -6.23
C LEU A 447 22.63 8.55 -6.64
N GLN A 448 22.53 7.54 -5.78
CA GLN A 448 21.68 6.38 -6.08
C GLN A 448 20.19 6.76 -6.15
N ALA A 449 19.73 7.71 -5.32
CA ALA A 449 18.36 8.18 -5.34
C ALA A 449 18.02 8.91 -6.66
N SER A 450 18.96 9.67 -7.23
CA SER A 450 18.73 10.41 -8.49
C SER A 450 18.57 9.48 -9.70
N GLU A 451 19.11 8.27 -9.64
CA GLU A 451 18.99 7.24 -10.68
C GLU A 451 17.68 6.42 -10.60
N MET A 452 16.81 6.66 -9.61
CA MET A 452 15.57 5.90 -9.41
C MET A 452 14.30 6.76 -9.40
N ARG A 453 13.18 6.17 -9.84
CA ARG A 453 11.85 6.78 -9.70
C ARG A 453 11.18 6.29 -8.42
N SER A 454 11.73 6.71 -7.29
CA SER A 454 11.21 6.43 -5.94
C SER A 454 11.16 7.72 -5.13
N VAL A 455 9.95 8.16 -4.76
CA VAL A 455 9.80 9.32 -3.86
C VAL A 455 10.27 8.95 -2.46
N ARG A 456 10.07 7.69 -2.04
CA ARG A 456 10.55 7.21 -0.73
C ARG A 456 12.06 7.30 -0.58
N ALA A 457 12.82 6.95 -1.62
CA ALA A 457 14.28 7.06 -1.60
C ALA A 457 14.74 8.52 -1.44
N LEU A 458 14.12 9.43 -2.19
CA LEU A 458 14.37 10.87 -2.08
C LEU A 458 14.02 11.40 -0.68
N GLU A 459 12.89 10.98 -0.10
CA GLU A 459 12.50 11.40 1.25
C GLU A 459 13.45 10.88 2.34
N TYR A 460 14.02 9.68 2.18
CA TYR A 460 15.06 9.18 3.08
C TYR A 460 16.30 10.08 3.04
N VAL A 461 16.75 10.47 1.84
CA VAL A 461 17.88 11.41 1.67
C VAL A 461 17.53 12.77 2.28
N ARG A 462 16.36 13.33 1.98
CA ARG A 462 15.90 14.61 2.55
C ARG A 462 15.80 14.59 4.07
N ASP A 463 15.38 13.47 4.68
CA ASP A 463 15.39 13.35 6.14
C ASP A 463 16.81 13.44 6.72
N PHE A 464 17.76 12.79 6.07
CA PHE A 464 19.16 12.91 6.44
C PHE A 464 19.67 14.36 6.26
N GLU A 465 19.33 15.04 5.16
CA GLU A 465 19.69 16.44 4.93
C GLU A 465 19.17 17.38 6.02
N ARG A 466 17.91 17.18 6.47
CA ARG A 466 17.35 17.96 7.58
C ARG A 466 18.15 17.78 8.87
N ARG A 467 18.71 16.59 9.12
CA ARG A 467 19.55 16.30 10.29
C ARG A 467 20.94 16.94 10.20
N LEU A 468 21.39 17.32 9.01
CA LEU A 468 22.65 18.05 8.82
C LEU A 468 22.52 19.55 9.08
N GLU A 469 21.31 20.09 9.22
CA GLU A 469 21.09 21.53 9.38
C GLU A 469 21.84 22.16 10.58
N PRO A 470 21.93 21.51 11.76
CA PRO A 470 22.77 22.01 12.86
C PRO A 470 24.26 22.14 12.51
N TYR A 471 24.73 21.45 11.47
CA TYR A 471 26.13 21.37 11.03
C TYR A 471 26.38 22.09 9.70
N ARG A 472 25.46 22.96 9.24
CA ARG A 472 25.53 23.62 7.93
C ARG A 472 26.84 24.33 7.61
N GLU A 473 27.56 24.81 8.63
CA GLU A 473 28.84 25.53 8.50
C GLU A 473 30.07 24.58 8.49
N ALA A 474 29.88 23.28 8.67
CA ALA A 474 30.98 22.32 8.61
C ALA A 474 31.42 22.08 7.16
N ALA A 475 32.73 21.93 6.93
CA ALA A 475 33.29 21.69 5.61
C ALA A 475 32.67 20.44 4.92
N ALA A 476 32.54 19.34 5.67
CA ALA A 476 31.93 18.11 5.18
C ALA A 476 30.50 18.31 4.66
N VAL A 477 29.69 19.14 5.35
CA VAL A 477 28.30 19.42 4.97
C VAL A 477 28.23 20.33 3.74
N ARG A 478 29.13 21.30 3.62
CA ARG A 478 29.24 22.11 2.39
C ARG A 478 29.59 21.25 1.18
N THR A 479 30.61 20.40 1.28
CA THR A 479 31.00 19.48 0.20
C THR A 479 29.87 18.51 -0.14
N TYR A 480 29.13 18.01 0.86
CA TYR A 480 27.93 17.21 0.63
C TYR A 480 26.88 17.98 -0.18
N ARG A 481 26.53 19.21 0.24
CA ARG A 481 25.54 20.06 -0.44
C ARG A 481 25.95 20.39 -1.88
N GLU A 482 27.23 20.68 -2.11
CA GLU A 482 27.78 20.89 -3.46
C GLU A 482 27.60 19.66 -4.35
N ARG A 483 27.92 18.46 -3.83
CA ARG A 483 27.74 17.20 -4.56
C ARG A 483 26.28 16.91 -4.87
N VAL A 484 25.38 17.09 -3.91
CA VAL A 484 23.94 16.85 -4.12
C VAL A 484 23.35 17.86 -5.09
N ALA A 485 23.72 19.14 -5.00
CA ALA A 485 23.26 20.18 -5.93
C ALA A 485 23.69 19.91 -7.39
N ALA A 486 24.81 19.20 -7.60
CA ALA A 486 25.28 18.80 -8.92
C ALA A 486 24.43 17.67 -9.56
N LEU A 487 23.55 17.01 -8.80
CA LEU A 487 22.71 15.91 -9.29
C LEU A 487 21.42 16.40 -9.99
N GLY A 488 21.13 17.70 -9.95
CA GLY A 488 19.87 18.31 -10.43
C GLY A 488 18.81 18.39 -9.33
#